data_AF-A0A1T5C3B2-F1
#
_entry.id   AF-A0A1T5C3B2-F1
#
_cell.length_a   1.000
_cell.length_b   1.000
_cell.length_c   1.000
_cell.angle_alpha   90.00
_cell.angle_beta   90.00
_cell.angle_gamma   90.00
#
_symmetry.space_group_name_H-M   'P 1'
#
loop_
_entity.id
_entity.type
_entity.pdbx_description
1 polymer ?
#
loop_
_entity_poly.entity_id
_entity_poly.type
_entity_poly.pdbx_seq_one_letter_code
_entity_poly.pdbx_strand_id
1 'polypeptide(L)'
;MLENLLGYWGGKPTAGLAHAGEELKKAATTATAATAEEVEGYRNDRRAIHLAIEEGIYSNHGRHKGPVQTAVGYLDDCIDAALKEHYRLSNEKVKSSLGYFALALATAGFDGEDTTGTQMGQFLGEWRGGGF
;
A
#
# COMPACT_ATOMS: atom_id res chain seq x y z
N MET A 1 -6.26 -17.86 8.01
CA MET A 1 -5.84 -16.64 8.73
C MET A 1 -5.28 -15.71 7.67
N LEU A 2 -5.59 -14.41 7.69
CA LEU A 2 -5.09 -13.48 6.67
C LEU A 2 -3.60 -13.22 6.92
N GLU A 3 -2.76 -13.34 5.89
CA GLU A 3 -1.32 -13.12 6.03
C GLU A 3 -0.91 -11.67 5.77
N ASN A 4 0.25 -11.29 6.32
CA ASN A 4 0.81 -9.96 6.04
C ASN A 4 1.31 -9.93 4.59
N LEU A 5 0.89 -8.92 3.83
CA LEU A 5 1.26 -8.79 2.43
C LEU A 5 2.78 -8.69 2.23
N LEU A 6 3.56 -8.27 3.24
CA LEU A 6 5.02 -8.26 3.19
C LEU A 6 5.63 -9.59 2.76
N GLY A 7 4.97 -10.73 3.01
CA GLY A 7 5.45 -12.05 2.57
C GLY A 7 5.54 -12.21 1.05
N TYR A 8 4.89 -11.32 0.28
CA TYR A 8 4.94 -11.30 -1.18
C TYR A 8 6.14 -10.53 -1.74
N TRP A 9 6.84 -9.77 -0.90
CA TRP A 9 8.06 -9.05 -1.27
C TRP A 9 9.26 -9.65 -0.52
N GLY A 10 10.35 -9.88 -1.23
CA GLY A 10 11.58 -10.39 -0.63
C GLY A 10 12.30 -9.34 0.23
N GLY A 11 13.14 -9.79 1.16
CA GLY A 11 14.01 -8.91 1.95
C GLY A 11 13.48 -8.59 3.35
N LYS A 12 14.29 -7.85 4.11
CA LYS A 12 13.95 -7.44 5.48
C LYS A 12 13.28 -6.06 5.41
N PRO A 13 11.99 -5.92 5.76
CA PRO A 13 11.32 -4.63 5.66
C PRO A 13 11.92 -3.63 6.66
N THR A 14 11.99 -2.37 6.26
CA THR A 14 12.28 -1.27 7.20
C THR A 14 11.16 -1.18 8.26
N ALA A 15 11.43 -0.51 9.39
CA ALA A 15 10.43 -0.36 10.45
C ALA A 15 9.13 0.32 9.98
N GLY A 16 9.23 1.29 9.06
CA GLY A 16 8.07 1.96 8.48
C GLY A 16 7.22 1.04 7.60
N LEU A 17 7.88 0.25 6.74
CA LEU A 17 7.19 -0.72 5.88
C LEU A 17 6.59 -1.87 6.70
N ALA A 18 7.31 -2.36 7.72
CA ALA A 18 6.79 -3.36 8.66
C ALA A 18 5.52 -2.88 9.35
N HIS A 19 5.53 -1.64 9.87
CA HIS A 19 4.37 -1.04 10.52
C HIS A 19 3.17 -0.89 9.57
N ALA A 20 3.41 -0.45 8.33
CA ALA A 20 2.36 -0.32 7.32
C ALA A 20 1.72 -1.68 6.97
N GLY A 21 2.53 -2.73 6.85
CA GLY A 21 2.03 -4.10 6.61
C GLY A 21 1.19 -4.62 7.77
N GLU A 22 1.60 -4.38 9.02
CA GLU A 22 0.84 -4.79 10.21
C GLU A 22 -0.49 -4.06 10.35
N GLU A 23 -0.53 -2.74 10.13
CA GLU A 23 -1.79 -1.98 10.18
C GLU A 23 -2.75 -2.40 9.06
N LEU A 24 -2.23 -2.73 7.88
CA LEU A 24 -3.02 -3.31 6.80
C LEU A 24 -3.59 -4.69 7.17
N LYS A 25 -2.76 -5.59 7.71
CA LYS A 25 -3.21 -6.92 8.16
C LYS A 25 -4.30 -6.79 9.23
N LYS A 26 -4.14 -5.87 10.17
CA LYS A 26 -5.12 -5.58 11.23
C LYS A 26 -6.43 -5.04 10.65
N ALA A 27 -6.37 -4.11 9.69
CA ALA A 27 -7.55 -3.61 8.99
C ALA A 27 -8.28 -4.72 8.24
N ALA A 28 -7.54 -5.57 7.51
CA ALA A 28 -8.09 -6.71 6.78
C ALA A 28 -8.73 -7.75 7.72
N THR A 29 -8.06 -8.07 8.84
CA THR A 29 -8.58 -8.99 9.86
C THR A 29 -9.87 -8.47 10.48
N THR A 30 -9.93 -7.16 10.77
CA THR A 30 -11.14 -6.50 11.31
C THR A 30 -12.29 -6.50 10.30
N ALA A 31 -11.98 -6.30 9.02
CA ALA A 31 -12.98 -6.36 7.95
C ALA A 31 -13.47 -7.78 7.65
N THR A 32 -12.79 -8.80 8.19
CA THR A 32 -12.94 -10.24 7.91
C THR A 32 -12.65 -10.60 6.45
N ALA A 33 -12.28 -11.87 6.22
CA ALA A 33 -11.94 -12.36 4.89
C ALA A 33 -13.13 -12.26 3.92
N ALA A 34 -12.83 -11.94 2.67
CA ALA A 34 -13.80 -11.96 1.58
C ALA A 34 -14.12 -13.40 1.15
N THR A 35 -15.34 -13.65 0.68
CA THR A 35 -15.70 -14.93 0.05
C THR A 35 -15.04 -15.07 -1.33
N ALA A 36 -15.04 -16.29 -1.87
CA ALA A 36 -14.51 -16.52 -3.22
C ALA A 36 -15.30 -15.73 -4.28
N GLU A 37 -16.62 -15.59 -4.13
CA GLU A 37 -17.44 -14.77 -5.04
C GLU A 37 -17.09 -13.29 -4.92
N GLU A 38 -16.88 -12.77 -3.71
CA GLU A 38 -16.44 -11.38 -3.51
C GLU A 38 -15.08 -11.10 -4.17
N VAL A 39 -14.12 -12.02 -4.02
CA VAL A 39 -12.78 -11.89 -4.63
C VAL A 39 -12.86 -11.88 -6.17
N GLU A 40 -13.70 -12.73 -6.75
CA GLU A 40 -13.92 -12.73 -8.20
C GLU A 40 -14.62 -11.44 -8.67
N GLY A 41 -15.55 -10.91 -7.88
CA GLY A 41 -16.12 -9.58 -8.09
C GLY A 41 -15.05 -8.50 -8.11
N TYR A 42 -14.13 -8.48 -7.14
CA TYR A 42 -13.04 -7.51 -7.08
C TYR A 42 -12.06 -7.63 -8.25
N ARG A 43 -11.83 -8.84 -8.79
CA ARG A 43 -11.01 -9.01 -10.00
C ARG A 43 -11.64 -8.33 -11.21
N ASN A 44 -12.95 -8.45 -11.36
CA ASN A 44 -13.69 -7.76 -12.42
C ASN A 44 -13.69 -6.24 -12.22
N ASP A 45 -13.77 -5.79 -10.97
CA ASP A 45 -13.78 -4.37 -10.59
C ASP A 45 -12.37 -3.80 -10.34
N ARG A 46 -11.30 -4.53 -10.70
CA ARG A 46 -9.91 -4.17 -10.35
C ARG A 46 -9.57 -2.72 -10.68
N ARG A 47 -9.96 -2.26 -11.87
CA ARG A 47 -9.69 -0.88 -12.32
C ARG A 47 -10.38 0.16 -11.44
N ALA A 48 -11.62 -0.10 -11.02
CA ALA A 48 -12.35 0.81 -10.15
C ALA A 48 -11.71 0.85 -8.75
N ILE A 49 -11.28 -0.30 -8.23
CA ILE A 49 -10.58 -0.39 -6.95
C ILE A 49 -9.24 0.36 -7.01
N HIS A 50 -8.46 0.15 -8.08
CA HIS A 50 -7.19 0.85 -8.30
C HIS A 50 -7.40 2.37 -8.26
N LEU A 51 -8.33 2.89 -9.07
CA LEU A 51 -8.64 4.32 -9.14
C LEU A 51 -9.09 4.87 -7.78
N ALA A 52 -9.92 4.13 -7.04
CA ALA A 52 -10.38 4.56 -5.72
C ALA A 52 -9.23 4.70 -4.70
N ILE A 53 -8.26 3.78 -4.73
CA ILE A 53 -7.07 3.85 -3.85
C ILE A 53 -6.13 4.96 -4.30
N GLU A 54 -5.87 5.05 -5.61
CA GLU A 54 -5.05 6.10 -6.22
C GLU A 54 -5.57 7.50 -5.86
N GLU A 55 -6.87 7.73 -6.01
CA GLU A 55 -7.50 9.02 -5.68
C GLU A 55 -7.43 9.33 -4.18
N GLY A 56 -7.52 8.30 -3.33
CA GLY A 56 -7.27 8.42 -1.89
C GLY A 56 -5.84 8.84 -1.57
N ILE A 57 -4.84 8.27 -2.25
CA ILE A 57 -3.43 8.67 -2.11
C ILE A 57 -3.25 10.12 -2.57
N TYR A 58 -3.78 10.48 -3.74
CA TYR A 58 -3.64 11.82 -4.30
C TYR A 58 -4.27 12.90 -3.43
N SER A 59 -5.46 12.63 -2.89
CA SER A 59 -6.16 13.58 -2.01
C SER A 59 -5.38 13.88 -0.74
N ASN A 60 -4.67 12.89 -0.19
CA ASN A 60 -3.92 13.04 1.07
C ASN A 60 -2.48 13.54 0.87
N HIS A 61 -1.83 13.21 -0.25
CA HIS A 61 -0.40 13.43 -0.43
C HIS A 61 -0.02 14.31 -1.63
N GLY A 62 -0.95 14.55 -2.55
CA GLY A 62 -0.74 15.34 -3.77
C GLY A 62 -0.21 14.51 -4.94
N ARG A 63 -0.73 14.79 -6.14
CA ARG A 63 -0.56 13.95 -7.35
C ARG A 63 0.84 13.97 -7.98
N HIS A 64 1.56 15.08 -7.89
CA HIS A 64 2.79 15.30 -8.67
C HIS A 64 4.09 15.03 -7.89
N LYS A 65 4.01 14.24 -6.82
CA LYS A 65 5.19 13.87 -6.03
C LYS A 65 5.76 12.55 -6.56
N GLY A 66 7.07 12.50 -6.81
CA GLY A 66 7.75 11.30 -7.31
C GLY A 66 7.39 10.01 -6.54
N PRO A 67 7.46 10.00 -5.20
CA PRO A 67 7.08 8.81 -4.41
C PRO A 67 5.62 8.40 -4.54
N VAL A 68 4.72 9.36 -4.79
CA VAL A 68 3.29 9.09 -5.01
C VAL A 68 3.09 8.40 -6.36
N GLN A 69 3.79 8.84 -7.40
CA GLN A 69 3.74 8.18 -8.71
C GLN A 69 4.34 6.76 -8.66
N THR A 70 5.44 6.57 -7.92
CA THR A 70 6.03 5.25 -7.68
C THR A 70 5.07 4.34 -6.90
N ALA A 71 4.39 4.86 -5.87
CA ALA A 71 3.41 4.09 -5.10
C ALA A 71 2.23 3.63 -5.95
N VAL A 72 1.73 4.48 -6.86
CA VAL A 72 0.69 4.11 -7.83
C VAL A 72 1.17 2.96 -8.73
N GLY A 73 2.45 2.95 -9.12
CA GLY A 73 3.06 1.84 -9.85
C GLY A 73 3.01 0.50 -9.11
N TYR A 74 3.05 0.51 -7.77
CA TYR A 74 2.96 -0.71 -6.95
C TYR A 74 1.52 -1.14 -6.62
N LEU A 75 0.50 -0.33 -6.94
CA LEU A 75 -0.88 -0.62 -6.53
C LEU A 75 -1.42 -1.89 -7.15
N ASP A 76 -1.11 -2.17 -8.41
CA ASP A 76 -1.58 -3.39 -9.07
C ASP A 76 -1.03 -4.64 -8.40
N ASP A 77 0.26 -4.67 -8.06
CA ASP A 77 0.87 -5.78 -7.32
C ASP A 77 0.29 -5.91 -5.91
N CYS A 78 0.05 -4.78 -5.23
CA CYS A 78 -0.59 -4.76 -3.92
C CYS A 78 -2.02 -5.30 -3.96
N ILE A 79 -2.80 -4.94 -4.98
CA ILE A 79 -4.16 -5.45 -5.18
C ILE A 79 -4.11 -6.95 -5.47
N ASP A 80 -3.18 -7.43 -6.29
CA ASP A 80 -3.02 -8.87 -6.56
C ASP A 80 -2.67 -9.67 -5.30
N ALA A 81 -1.75 -9.17 -4.48
CA ALA A 81 -1.42 -9.78 -3.20
C ALA A 81 -2.64 -9.79 -2.25
N ALA A 82 -3.36 -8.67 -2.16
CA ALA A 82 -4.57 -8.55 -1.36
C ALA A 82 -5.67 -9.52 -1.80
N LEU A 83 -5.85 -9.72 -3.12
CA LEU A 83 -6.83 -10.67 -3.67
C LEU A 83 -6.43 -12.12 -3.38
N LYS A 84 -5.15 -12.47 -3.49
CA LYS A 84 -4.64 -13.81 -3.12
C LYS A 84 -4.85 -14.11 -1.64
N GLU A 85 -4.73 -13.09 -0.79
CA GLU A 85 -5.00 -13.18 0.65
C GLU A 85 -6.47 -12.99 1.00
N HIS A 86 -7.39 -12.89 0.03
CA HIS A 86 -8.83 -12.71 0.28
C HIS A 86 -9.17 -11.48 1.15
N TYR A 87 -8.43 -10.38 0.98
CA TYR A 87 -8.74 -9.12 1.66
C TYR A 87 -10.06 -8.55 1.13
N ARG A 88 -10.90 -8.03 2.04
CA ARG A 88 -12.17 -7.40 1.69
C ARG A 88 -11.99 -5.98 1.15
N LEU A 89 -11.79 -5.86 -0.17
CA LEU A 89 -11.54 -4.59 -0.87
C LEU A 89 -12.78 -3.69 -1.02
N SER A 90 -13.97 -4.18 -0.66
CA SER A 90 -15.16 -3.32 -0.49
C SER A 90 -15.06 -2.41 0.76
N ASN A 91 -14.15 -2.69 1.69
CA ASN A 91 -13.97 -1.92 2.91
C ASN A 91 -13.01 -0.73 2.68
N GLU A 92 -13.49 0.49 2.94
CA GLU A 92 -12.70 1.72 2.76
C GLU A 92 -11.43 1.76 3.63
N LYS A 93 -11.45 1.20 4.85
CA LYS A 93 -10.25 1.15 5.70
C LYS A 93 -9.20 0.22 5.09
N VAL A 94 -9.61 -0.92 4.54
CA VAL A 94 -8.68 -1.85 3.85
C VAL A 94 -8.07 -1.16 2.63
N LYS A 95 -8.86 -0.48 1.81
CA LYS A 95 -8.38 0.30 0.65
C LYS A 95 -7.40 1.40 1.06
N SER A 96 -7.73 2.18 2.09
CA SER A 96 -6.87 3.24 2.60
C SER A 96 -5.54 2.69 3.16
N SER A 97 -5.60 1.63 3.97
CA SER A 97 -4.39 0.95 4.49
C SER A 97 -3.55 0.33 3.37
N LEU A 98 -4.18 -0.16 2.29
CA LEU A 98 -3.46 -0.69 1.13
C LEU A 98 -2.72 0.41 0.38
N GLY A 99 -3.33 1.60 0.25
CA GLY A 99 -2.67 2.78 -0.31
C GLY A 99 -1.49 3.26 0.53
N TYR A 100 -1.63 3.24 1.86
CA TYR A 100 -0.53 3.55 2.77
C TYR A 100 0.62 2.53 2.67
N PHE A 101 0.29 1.25 2.52
CA PHE A 101 1.28 0.19 2.29
C PHE A 101 2.05 0.39 0.98
N ALA A 102 1.37 0.72 -0.12
CA ALA A 102 2.02 1.03 -1.40
C ALA A 102 2.94 2.27 -1.31
N LEU A 103 2.55 3.29 -0.55
CA LEU A 103 3.41 4.44 -0.25
C LEU A 103 4.64 4.04 0.57
N ALA A 104 4.48 3.17 1.56
CA ALA A 104 5.59 2.67 2.38
C ALA A 104 6.57 1.82 1.54
N LEU A 105 6.07 1.02 0.60
CA LEU A 105 6.91 0.31 -0.38
C LEU A 105 7.72 1.30 -1.22
N ALA A 106 7.10 2.37 -1.70
CA ALA A 106 7.76 3.37 -2.54
C ALA A 106 8.75 4.29 -1.81
N THR A 107 8.60 4.47 -0.49
CA THR A 107 9.37 5.46 0.30
C THR A 107 10.35 4.84 1.27
N ALA A 108 9.94 3.79 1.98
CA ALA A 108 10.73 3.16 3.04
C ALA A 108 11.40 1.87 2.54
N GLY A 109 10.70 1.06 1.75
CA GLY A 109 11.26 -0.14 1.13
C GLY A 109 11.87 -1.14 2.13
N PHE A 110 12.86 -1.89 1.65
CA PHE A 110 13.56 -2.96 2.38
C PHE A 110 14.99 -2.56 2.76
N ASP A 111 15.47 -3.06 3.91
CA ASP A 111 16.84 -2.88 4.38
C ASP A 111 17.82 -3.47 3.34
N GLY A 112 18.77 -2.66 2.86
CA GLY A 112 19.86 -3.11 1.98
C GLY A 112 19.49 -3.29 0.51
N GLU A 113 18.22 -3.08 0.13
CA GLU A 113 17.88 -2.80 -1.26
C GLU A 113 18.18 -1.34 -1.54
N ASP A 114 18.97 -1.10 -2.59
CA ASP A 114 19.23 0.23 -3.09
C ASP A 114 17.88 0.80 -3.55
N THR A 115 17.37 1.83 -2.88
CA THR A 115 16.19 2.60 -3.31
C THR A 115 16.51 3.45 -4.54
N THR A 116 17.38 2.95 -5.43
CA THR A 116 17.93 3.52 -6.67
C THR A 116 16.86 3.84 -7.70
N GLY A 117 16.07 4.84 -7.35
CA GLY A 117 15.02 5.48 -8.14
C GLY A 117 14.44 6.67 -7.38
N THR A 118 14.50 6.65 -6.04
CA THR A 118 14.09 7.75 -5.17
C THR A 118 15.23 8.16 -4.24
N GLN A 119 16.48 8.14 -4.74
CA GLN A 119 17.52 8.93 -4.11
C GLN A 119 17.04 10.38 -4.06
N MET A 120 16.86 10.82 -2.82
CA MET A 120 16.63 12.16 -2.32
C MET A 120 17.73 13.14 -2.80
N GLY A 121 17.90 13.30 -4.11
CA GLY A 121 18.87 14.20 -4.72
C GLY A 121 18.38 15.65 -4.85
N GLN A 122 17.10 15.92 -4.53
CA GLN A 122 16.55 17.28 -4.47
C GLN A 122 15.49 17.47 -3.35
N PHE A 123 15.65 16.81 -2.20
CA PHE A 123 14.88 17.18 -1.00
C PHE A 123 15.82 17.77 0.06
N LEU A 124 16.14 19.05 -0.12
CA LEU A 124 16.81 19.93 0.85
C LEU A 124 15.80 20.70 1.73
N GLY A 125 14.58 20.15 1.91
CA GLY A 125 13.53 20.76 2.73
C GLY A 125 13.25 19.90 3.95
N GLU A 126 13.31 20.50 5.13
CA GLU A 126 13.12 19.86 6.43
C GLU A 126 11.84 19.00 6.51
N TRP A 127 11.96 17.78 7.06
CA TRP A 127 10.82 17.03 7.56
C TRP A 127 10.33 17.70 8.85
N ARG A 128 9.54 18.77 8.74
CA ARG A 128 8.79 19.36 9.86
C ARG A 128 7.40 18.73 9.94
N GLY A 129 7.35 17.49 10.43
CA GLY A 129 6.14 16.90 10.97
C GLY A 129 5.93 17.35 12.41
N GLY A 130 5.32 18.53 12.59
CA GLY A 130 4.65 18.88 13.84
C GLY A 130 3.51 17.89 14.12
N GLY A 131 3.28 17.60 15.39
CA GLY A 131 2.50 16.45 15.85
C GLY A 131 0.98 16.52 15.73
N PHE A 132 0.38 15.38 16.11
CA PHE A 132 -1.03 15.07 16.42
C PHE A 132 -2.12 15.64 15.51
#